data_AF-A0A0G0FR21-F1
#
_entry.id   AF-A0A0G0FR21-F1
#
_cell.length_a   1.000
_cell.length_b   1.000
_cell.length_c   1.000
_cell.angle_alpha   90.00
_cell.angle_beta   90.00
_cell.angle_gamma   90.00
#
_symmetry.space_group_name_H-M   'P 1'
#
loop_
_entity.id
_entity.type
_entity.pdbx_description
1 polymer ?
#
loop_
_entity_poly.entity_id
_entity_poly.type
_entity_poly.pdbx_seq_one_letter_code
_entity_poly.pdbx_strand_id
1 'polypeptide(L)'
;MEIESKKQILKRRKEIEQELVEMLEETGSNFSLEHVKDVIFYEEENDDMQKVISMFDRGGDISELSNILELTNDAWNYFPHKILNGLSPAEVLLEYQNKKNIK
;
A
#
# COMPACT_ATOMS: atom_id res chain seq x y z
N MET A 1 12.04 1.60 -6.70
CA MET A 1 11.46 2.74 -5.99
C MET A 1 12.58 3.72 -5.66
N GLU A 2 12.55 4.92 -6.24
CA GLU A 2 13.49 6.01 -5.91
C GLU A 2 12.73 7.06 -5.11
N ILE A 3 13.08 7.23 -3.84
CA ILE A 3 12.34 8.09 -2.91
C ILE A 3 13.17 9.33 -2.62
N GLU A 4 12.76 10.46 -3.20
CA GLU A 4 13.51 11.71 -3.06
C GLU A 4 13.10 12.52 -1.82
N SER A 5 11.84 12.41 -1.38
CA SER A 5 11.32 13.22 -0.28
C SER A 5 10.04 12.68 0.32
N LYS A 6 9.78 13.03 1.59
CA LYS A 6 8.51 12.76 2.26
C LYS A 6 7.31 13.36 1.50
N LYS A 7 7.50 14.46 0.78
CA LYS A 7 6.45 15.04 -0.09
C LYS A 7 6.07 14.12 -1.25
N GLN A 8 7.04 13.44 -1.87
CA GLN A 8 6.79 12.43 -2.92
C GLN A 8 5.97 11.27 -2.36
N ILE A 9 6.36 10.76 -1.17
CA ILE A 9 5.63 9.68 -0.48
C ILE A 9 4.18 10.08 -0.22
N LEU A 10 3.93 11.30 0.31
CA LEU A 10 2.58 11.78 0.58
C LEU A 10 1.75 11.98 -0.70
N LYS A 11 2.39 12.41 -1.79
CA LYS A 11 1.72 12.54 -3.09
C LYS A 11 1.32 11.16 -3.61
N ARG A 12 2.26 10.22 -3.67
CA ARG A 12 2.01 8.86 -4.14
C ARG A 12 0.99 8.14 -3.26
N ARG A 13 1.03 8.36 -1.94
CA ARG A 13 0.01 7.87 -0.99
C ARG A 13 -1.39 8.30 -1.41
N LYS A 14 -1.60 9.57 -1.76
CA LYS A 14 -2.90 10.07 -2.22
C LYS A 14 -3.33 9.48 -3.56
N GLU A 15 -2.38 9.33 -4.49
CA GLU A 15 -2.65 8.68 -5.79
C GLU A 15 -3.13 7.24 -5.57
N ILE A 16 -2.42 6.47 -4.73
CA ILE A 16 -2.78 5.10 -4.36
C ILE A 16 -4.14 5.05 -3.66
N GLU A 17 -4.43 5.97 -2.73
CA GLU A 17 -5.73 6.05 -2.08
C GLU A 17 -6.87 6.24 -3.10
N GLN A 18 -6.63 7.07 -4.11
CA GLN A 18 -7.61 7.31 -5.17
C GLN A 18 -7.78 6.08 -6.06
N GLU A 19 -6.67 5.49 -6.53
CA GLU A 19 -6.68 4.27 -7.35
C GLU A 19 -7.34 3.09 -6.62
N LEU A 20 -7.13 2.96 -5.30
CA LEU A 20 -7.80 1.96 -4.47
C LEU A 20 -9.31 2.18 -4.40
N VAL A 21 -9.76 3.43 -4.23
CA VAL A 21 -11.20 3.73 -4.20
C VAL A 21 -11.83 3.44 -5.56
N GLU A 22 -11.21 3.91 -6.65
CA GLU A 22 -11.68 3.65 -8.01
C GLU A 22 -11.77 2.14 -8.28
N MET A 23 -10.74 1.37 -7.91
CA MET A 23 -10.74 -0.08 -8.08
C MET A 23 -11.79 -0.78 -7.21
N LEU A 24 -12.01 -0.34 -5.96
CA LEU A 24 -13.07 -0.89 -5.11
C LEU A 24 -14.46 -0.59 -5.69
N GLU A 25 -14.66 0.59 -6.29
CA GLU A 25 -15.91 0.94 -6.96
C GLU A 25 -16.12 0.13 -8.25
N GLU A 26 -15.08 -0.02 -9.08
CA GLU A 26 -15.13 -0.78 -10.33
C GLU A 26 -15.38 -2.27 -10.08
N THR A 27 -14.68 -2.86 -9.11
CA THR A 27 -14.89 -4.26 -8.70
C THR A 27 -16.20 -4.43 -7.92
N GLY A 28 -16.85 -3.34 -7.53
CA GLY A 28 -18.06 -3.29 -6.69
C GLY A 28 -17.84 -3.83 -5.28
N SER A 29 -16.60 -3.81 -4.80
CA SER A 29 -16.18 -4.44 -3.55
C SER A 29 -16.95 -3.92 -2.34
N ASN A 30 -17.24 -4.79 -1.37
CA ASN A 30 -17.91 -4.39 -0.12
C ASN A 30 -16.92 -3.78 0.89
N PHE A 31 -15.63 -3.84 0.57
CA PHE A 31 -14.57 -3.26 1.38
C PHE A 31 -14.37 -1.81 1.04
N SER A 32 -13.94 -1.03 2.03
CA SER A 32 -13.59 0.37 1.87
C SER A 32 -12.08 0.54 1.97
N LEU A 33 -11.57 1.66 1.48
CA LEU A 33 -10.16 2.04 1.65
C LEU A 33 -9.69 1.94 3.12
N GLU A 34 -10.56 2.23 4.07
CA GLU A 34 -10.25 2.09 5.50
C GLU A 34 -9.96 0.65 5.90
N HIS A 35 -10.70 -0.34 5.40
CA HIS A 35 -10.44 -1.76 5.70
C HIS A 35 -9.06 -2.18 5.19
N VAL A 36 -8.69 -1.76 3.98
CA VAL A 36 -7.38 -2.05 3.39
C VAL A 36 -6.27 -1.43 4.23
N LYS A 37 -6.43 -0.16 4.63
CA LYS A 37 -5.48 0.52 5.52
C LYS A 37 -5.37 -0.15 6.88
N ASP A 38 -6.48 -0.65 7.43
CA ASP A 38 -6.50 -1.31 8.73
C ASP A 38 -5.73 -2.63 8.67
N VAL A 39 -5.95 -3.45 7.64
CA VAL A 39 -5.18 -4.69 7.42
C VAL A 39 -3.69 -4.42 7.27
N ILE A 40 -3.32 -3.40 6.50
CA ILE A 40 -1.92 -3.02 6.31
C ILE A 40 -1.33 -2.49 7.63
N PHE A 41 -2.05 -1.61 8.33
CA PHE A 41 -1.56 -1.01 9.56
C PHE A 41 -1.38 -2.05 10.65
N TYR A 42 -2.35 -2.96 10.83
CA TYR A 42 -2.30 -4.03 11.82
C TYR A 42 -1.68 -5.32 11.30
N GLU A 43 -0.84 -5.26 10.27
CA GLU A 43 -0.13 -6.45 9.79
C GLU A 43 0.57 -7.17 10.96
N GLU A 44 0.31 -8.47 11.09
CA GLU A 44 0.99 -9.34 12.05
C GLU A 44 1.91 -10.32 11.30
N GLU A 45 1.52 -10.73 10.08
CA GLU A 45 2.22 -11.74 9.27
C GLU A 45 2.17 -11.42 7.77
N ASN A 46 3.07 -12.00 6.97
CA ASN A 46 3.08 -11.82 5.49
C ASN A 46 1.77 -12.27 4.81
N ASP A 47 0.95 -13.08 5.48
CA ASP A 47 -0.35 -13.53 4.98
C ASP A 47 -1.37 -12.37 4.90
N ASP A 48 -1.16 -11.28 5.65
CA ASP A 48 -2.02 -10.10 5.61
C ASP A 48 -2.00 -9.41 4.24
N MET A 49 -0.89 -9.50 3.50
CA MET A 49 -0.84 -9.03 2.12
C MET A 49 -1.76 -9.84 1.21
N GLN A 50 -1.87 -11.16 1.42
CA GLN A 50 -2.83 -11.99 0.68
C GLN A 50 -4.27 -11.61 1.02
N LYS A 51 -4.56 -11.29 2.29
CA LYS A 51 -5.89 -10.79 2.69
C LYS A 51 -6.27 -9.52 1.94
N VAL A 52 -5.32 -8.58 1.78
CA VAL A 52 -5.56 -7.36 1.00
C VAL A 52 -5.90 -7.73 -0.45
N ILE A 53 -5.11 -8.60 -1.10
CA ILE A 53 -5.36 -9.03 -2.48
C ILE A 53 -6.76 -9.67 -2.60
N SER A 54 -7.14 -10.53 -1.66
CA SER A 54 -8.45 -11.18 -1.62
C SER A 54 -9.63 -10.22 -1.38
N MET A 55 -9.40 -9.01 -0.88
CA MET A 55 -10.46 -7.98 -0.80
C MET A 55 -10.83 -7.41 -2.17
N PHE A 56 -9.92 -7.51 -3.15
CA PHE A 56 -10.12 -7.08 -4.53
C PHE A 56 -10.42 -8.27 -5.46
N ASP A 57 -9.84 -9.45 -5.19
CA ASP A 57 -10.06 -10.66 -5.98
C ASP A 57 -11.46 -11.25 -5.73
N ARG A 58 -12.37 -10.99 -6.66
CA ARG A 58 -13.73 -11.58 -6.69
C ARG A 58 -13.84 -12.80 -7.60
N GLY A 59 -12.71 -13.41 -7.99
CA GLY A 59 -12.69 -14.51 -8.96
C GLY A 59 -12.90 -14.05 -10.40
N GLY A 60 -12.49 -12.82 -10.71
CA GLY A 60 -12.56 -12.17 -12.02
C GLY A 60 -11.38 -12.48 -12.95
N ASP A 61 -11.33 -11.76 -14.07
CA ASP A 61 -10.39 -11.99 -15.16
C ASP A 61 -8.94 -11.74 -14.73
N ILE A 62 -8.01 -12.59 -15.17
CA ILE A 62 -6.60 -12.63 -14.75
C ILE A 62 -5.88 -11.29 -15.03
N SER A 63 -6.41 -10.50 -15.98
CA SER A 63 -5.93 -9.15 -16.29
C SER A 63 -6.11 -8.16 -15.14
N GLU A 64 -7.13 -8.30 -14.30
CA GLU A 64 -7.34 -7.42 -13.14
C GLU A 64 -6.37 -7.76 -11.99
N LEU A 65 -5.97 -9.03 -11.88
CA LEU A 65 -5.04 -9.49 -10.85
C LEU A 65 -3.70 -8.74 -10.90
N SER A 66 -3.23 -8.37 -12.08
CA SER A 66 -1.96 -7.64 -12.24
C SER A 66 -2.06 -6.22 -11.66
N ASN A 67 -3.18 -5.52 -11.94
CA ASN A 67 -3.45 -4.19 -11.40
C ASN A 67 -3.65 -4.26 -9.87
N ILE A 68 -4.37 -5.26 -9.38
CA ILE A 68 -4.58 -5.48 -7.94
C ILE A 68 -3.25 -5.72 -7.22
N LEU A 69 -2.38 -6.56 -7.78
CA LEU A 69 -1.07 -6.86 -7.20
C LEU A 69 -0.17 -5.63 -7.18
N GLU A 70 -0.15 -4.86 -8.26
CA GLU A 70 0.62 -3.62 -8.34
C GLU A 70 0.13 -2.61 -7.29
N LEU A 71 -1.19 -2.39 -7.23
CA LEU A 71 -1.80 -1.45 -6.31
C LEU A 71 -1.65 -1.88 -4.85
N THR A 72 -1.80 -3.17 -4.57
CA THR A 72 -1.59 -3.74 -3.23
C THR A 72 -0.14 -3.57 -2.81
N ASN A 73 0.82 -3.84 -3.70
CA ASN A 73 2.23 -3.64 -3.42
C ASN A 73 2.57 -2.16 -3.19
N ASP A 74 1.98 -1.25 -3.97
CA ASP A 74 2.14 0.19 -3.75
C ASP A 74 1.53 0.61 -2.40
N ALA A 75 0.31 0.19 -2.08
CA ALA A 75 -0.31 0.43 -0.78
C ALA A 75 0.57 -0.07 0.36
N TRP A 76 1.09 -1.29 0.25
CA TRP A 76 2.01 -1.87 1.23
C TRP A 76 3.29 -1.04 1.39
N ASN A 77 3.84 -0.47 0.32
CA ASN A 77 5.07 0.31 0.43
C ASN A 77 4.86 1.74 0.95
N TYR A 78 3.70 2.35 0.68
CA TYR A 78 3.44 3.76 0.98
C TYR A 78 2.55 4.00 2.20
N PHE A 79 1.78 3.01 2.67
CA PHE A 79 0.97 3.11 3.87
C PHE A 79 1.73 2.78 5.16
N PRO A 80 1.32 3.37 6.29
CA PRO A 80 1.98 3.14 7.57
C PRO A 80 1.68 1.74 8.11
N HIS A 81 2.69 1.13 8.75
CA HIS A 81 2.57 -0.17 9.39
C HIS A 81 2.87 -0.05 10.87
N LYS A 82 2.09 -0.73 11.71
CA LYS A 82 2.26 -0.72 13.16
C LYS A 82 3.62 -1.29 13.56
N ILE A 83 4.09 -2.34 12.89
CA ILE A 83 5.41 -2.95 13.14
C ILE A 83 6.57 -1.99 12.83
N LEU A 84 6.35 -1.02 11.93
CA LEU A 84 7.32 0.03 11.58
C LEU A 84 7.12 1.30 12.42
N ASN A 85 6.50 1.20 13.60
CA ASN A 85 6.15 2.34 14.46
C ASN A 85 5.25 3.38 13.76
N GLY A 86 4.36 2.93 12.87
CA GLY A 86 3.47 3.79 12.10
C GLY A 86 4.14 4.49 10.92
N LEU A 87 5.34 4.04 10.51
CA LEU A 87 6.00 4.47 9.28
C LEU A 87 5.67 3.52 8.13
N SER A 88 5.79 3.99 6.89
CA SER A 88 5.76 3.12 5.72
C SER A 88 7.16 2.62 5.35
N PRO A 89 7.29 1.49 4.62
CA PRO A 89 8.57 1.05 4.05
C PRO A 89 9.26 2.17 3.27
N ALA A 90 8.50 2.95 2.52
CA ALA A 90 8.98 4.12 1.82
C ALA A 90 9.59 5.19 2.75
N GLU A 91 8.93 5.48 3.89
CA GLU A 91 9.44 6.42 4.89
C GLU A 91 10.70 5.88 5.58
N VAL A 92 10.71 4.60 5.96
CA VAL A 92 11.88 3.93 6.56
C VAL A 92 13.08 3.95 5.61
N LEU A 93 12.85 3.71 4.32
CA LEU A 93 13.90 3.72 3.31
C LEU A 93 14.47 5.13 3.11
N LEU A 94 13.62 6.16 3.10
CA LEU A 94 14.03 7.56 3.06
C LEU A 94 14.87 7.94 4.30
N GLU A 95 14.45 7.52 5.49
CA GLU A 95 15.22 7.75 6.72
C GLU A 95 16.60 7.07 6.67
N TYR A 96 16.65 5.84 6.14
CA TYR A 96 17.89 5.11 5.97
C TYR A 96 18.83 5.79 4.97
N GLN A 97 18.31 6.25 3.82
CA GLN A 97 19.08 6.99 2.82
C GLN A 97 19.62 8.32 3.36
N ASN A 98 18.81 9.06 4.13
CA ASN A 98 19.24 10.28 4.79
C ASN A 98 20.36 10.00 5.79
N LYS A 99 20.25 8.95 6.62
CA LYS A 99 21.32 8.54 7.54
C LYS A 99 22.62 8.14 6.81
N LYS A 100 22.51 7.52 5.64
CA LYS A 100 23.67 7.04 4.87
C LYS A 100 24.41 8.16 4.15
N ASN A 101 23.72 9.23 3.76
CA ASN A 101 24.32 10.45 3.18
C ASN A 101 25.01 11.36 4.21
N ILE A 102 24.95 11.04 5.51
CA ILE A 102 25.59 11.81 6.59
C ILE A 102 26.94 11.17 7.01
N LYS A 103 27.47 10.20 6.26
CA LYS A 103 28.81 9.62 6.44
C LYS A 103 29.72 9.97 5.26
#